data_AF-A0A960SDM2-F1
#
_entry.id   AF-A0A960SDM2-F1
#
_cell.length_a   1.000
_cell.length_b   1.000
_cell.length_c   1.000
_cell.angle_alpha   90.00
_cell.angle_beta   90.00
_cell.angle_gamma   90.00
#
_symmetry.space_group_name_H-M   'P 1'
#
loop_
_entity.id
_entity.type
_entity.pdbx_description
1 polymer ?
#
loop_
_entity_poly.entity_id
_entity_poly.type
_entity_poly.pdbx_seq_one_letter_code
_entity_poly.pdbx_strand_id
1 'polypeptide(L)'
;MNSDQAFYPVHKSNTQSNGPLTWLASYPKSGNTWLRFAVAALLQPDFSSSAEVQAEVPDVHERPFQPKYCKDTQCGFAKTHFQFSQTMPYREHTAAFIYIYRNPIDVLISNYNYYLRTSNISMEASEDQNLKELYVDAFLQHAGDPRWEKTGFGSWVDNLKSWLIISKNYPSLFIKYEDMKADPMETISRLVKFLNLEKTEEDIRKVVHTCS
;
A
#
# COMPACT_ATOMS: atom_id res chain seq x y z
N MET A 1 17.88 26.87 -15.38
CA MET A 1 18.44 25.96 -16.40
C MET A 1 19.29 24.94 -15.63
N ASN A 2 18.98 23.65 -15.48
CA ASN A 2 17.91 22.80 -15.94
C ASN A 2 17.29 22.12 -14.72
N SER A 3 15.96 22.08 -14.68
CA SER A 3 15.20 21.22 -13.78
C SER A 3 15.15 19.84 -14.42
N ASP A 4 15.89 18.89 -13.86
CA ASP A 4 15.76 17.48 -14.19
C ASP A 4 14.34 17.03 -13.85
N GLN A 5 13.52 16.94 -14.91
CA GLN A 5 12.25 16.28 -14.87
C GLN A 5 12.52 14.80 -14.57
N ALA A 6 12.19 14.34 -13.37
CA ALA A 6 11.94 12.93 -13.14
C ALA A 6 10.63 12.55 -13.84
N PHE A 7 10.67 12.53 -15.18
CA PHE A 7 9.71 11.81 -16.00
C PHE A 7 9.86 10.35 -15.59
N TYR A 8 8.89 9.80 -14.86
CA TYR A 8 8.72 8.35 -14.79
C TYR A 8 8.38 7.90 -16.21
N PRO A 9 9.30 7.29 -16.97
CA PRO A 9 8.97 6.84 -18.30
C PRO A 9 7.97 5.70 -18.11
N VAL A 10 6.76 5.88 -18.66
CA VAL A 10 5.83 4.78 -18.90
C VAL A 10 6.47 3.91 -19.98
N HIS A 11 7.44 3.11 -19.57
CA HIS A 11 7.93 2.02 -20.40
C HIS A 11 6.76 1.05 -20.55
N LYS A 12 6.25 0.96 -21.77
CA LYS A 12 5.53 -0.24 -22.22
C LYS A 12 6.50 -1.40 -22.08
N SER A 13 6.51 -2.06 -20.92
CA SER A 13 7.31 -3.26 -20.71
C SER A 13 6.68 -4.37 -21.54
N ASN A 14 7.26 -4.63 -22.71
CA ASN A 14 7.07 -5.88 -23.44
C ASN A 14 7.73 -7.00 -22.62
N THR A 15 7.02 -7.53 -21.62
CA THR A 15 7.21 -8.88 -21.07
C THR A 15 5.94 -9.26 -20.29
N GLN A 16 5.24 -10.26 -20.84
CA GLN A 16 4.05 -10.97 -20.38
C GLN A 16 3.75 -10.96 -18.87
N SER A 17 2.61 -10.38 -18.49
CA SER A 17 1.76 -10.88 -17.40
C SER A 17 0.30 -10.49 -17.68
N ASN A 18 -0.42 -11.32 -18.42
CA ASN A 18 -1.74 -10.99 -18.98
C ASN A 18 -2.93 -11.28 -18.04
N GLY A 19 -2.70 -11.45 -16.73
CA GLY A 19 -3.74 -11.85 -15.80
C GLY A 19 -4.37 -10.68 -15.01
N PRO A 20 -5.53 -10.90 -14.39
CA PRO A 20 -6.16 -9.94 -13.49
C PRO A 20 -5.33 -9.71 -12.22
N LEU A 21 -5.36 -8.48 -11.69
CA LEU A 21 -4.65 -8.05 -10.49
C LEU A 21 -5.62 -7.60 -9.39
N THR A 22 -5.36 -8.05 -8.16
CA THR A 22 -5.93 -7.50 -6.93
C THR A 22 -4.91 -6.57 -6.27
N TRP A 23 -5.27 -5.29 -6.16
CA TRP A 23 -4.36 -4.30 -5.58
C TRP A 23 -4.45 -4.26 -4.06
N LEU A 24 -3.31 -4.25 -3.39
CA LEU A 24 -3.17 -3.79 -2.00
C LEU A 24 -2.74 -2.32 -2.04
N ALA A 25 -3.74 -1.44 -2.07
CA ALA A 25 -3.56 -0.02 -2.25
C ALA A 25 -3.61 0.75 -0.92
N SER A 26 -2.87 1.84 -0.85
CA SER A 26 -2.91 2.79 0.28
C SER A 26 -2.09 4.02 -0.03
N TYR A 27 -2.39 5.14 0.62
CA TYR A 27 -1.40 6.20 0.76
C TYR A 27 -0.19 5.72 1.58
N PRO A 28 1.06 6.14 1.26
CA PRO A 28 2.23 5.76 2.02
C PRO A 28 2.04 5.93 3.54
N LYS A 29 2.57 4.97 4.31
CA LYS A 29 2.53 4.95 5.79
C LYS A 29 1.16 4.69 6.42
N SER A 30 0.18 4.20 5.64
CA SER A 30 -1.15 3.83 6.14
C SER A 30 -1.31 2.36 6.58
N GLY A 31 -0.21 1.58 6.67
CA GLY A 31 -0.26 0.19 7.16
C GLY A 31 -0.17 -0.91 6.10
N ASN A 32 0.20 -0.57 4.87
CA ASN A 32 0.30 -1.54 3.77
C ASN A 32 1.20 -2.75 4.06
N THR A 33 2.32 -2.55 4.78
CA THR A 33 3.21 -3.66 5.17
C THR A 33 2.44 -4.75 5.91
N TRP A 34 1.67 -4.40 6.94
CA TRP A 34 0.86 -5.38 7.66
C TRP A 34 -0.14 -6.08 6.72
N LEU A 35 -0.81 -5.32 5.85
CA LEU A 35 -1.78 -5.88 4.91
C LEU A 35 -1.12 -6.88 3.95
N ARG A 36 0.08 -6.60 3.46
CA ARG A 36 0.86 -7.53 2.63
C ARG A 36 1.19 -8.81 3.39
N PHE A 37 1.63 -8.70 4.63
CA PHE A 37 1.93 -9.88 5.47
C PHE A 37 0.67 -10.70 5.72
N ALA A 38 -0.46 -10.06 6.06
CA ALA A 38 -1.72 -10.76 6.29
C ALA A 38 -2.21 -11.49 5.02
N VAL A 39 -2.19 -10.82 3.86
CA VAL A 39 -2.57 -11.45 2.59
C VAL A 39 -1.60 -12.56 2.21
N ALA A 40 -0.28 -12.34 2.33
CA ALA A 40 0.72 -13.38 2.06
C ALA A 40 0.53 -14.60 2.97
N ALA A 41 0.29 -14.41 4.27
CA ALA A 41 0.04 -15.48 5.22
C ALA A 41 -1.25 -16.27 4.91
N LEU A 42 -2.28 -15.60 4.40
CA LEU A 42 -3.51 -16.27 3.95
C LEU A 42 -3.27 -17.13 2.70
N LEU A 43 -2.43 -16.66 1.76
CA LEU A 43 -2.14 -17.36 0.51
C LEU A 43 -1.11 -18.49 0.71
N GLN A 44 -0.08 -18.22 1.50
CA GLN A 44 1.03 -19.13 1.82
C GLN A 44 1.35 -19.00 3.32
N PRO A 45 0.78 -19.86 4.18
CA PRO A 45 0.93 -19.78 5.63
C PRO A 45 2.37 -19.92 6.13
N ASP A 46 3.19 -20.68 5.40
CA ASP A 46 4.56 -21.05 5.79
C ASP A 46 5.60 -20.20 5.08
N PHE A 47 5.60 -18.88 5.29
CA PHE A 47 6.70 -18.02 4.82
C PHE A 47 7.78 -17.87 5.89
N SER A 48 9.05 -17.92 5.48
CA SER A 48 10.20 -17.87 6.39
C SER A 48 10.91 -16.51 6.45
N SER A 49 10.53 -15.57 5.58
CA SER A 49 11.20 -14.29 5.44
C SER A 49 10.31 -13.18 4.87
N SER A 50 10.70 -11.91 5.08
CA SER A 50 10.06 -10.76 4.43
C SER A 50 10.20 -10.78 2.91
N ALA A 51 11.26 -11.42 2.39
CA ALA A 51 11.49 -11.57 0.96
C ALA A 51 10.43 -12.48 0.31
N GLU A 52 10.00 -13.53 1.01
CA GLU A 52 8.90 -14.38 0.54
C GLU A 52 7.57 -13.62 0.51
N VAL A 53 7.28 -12.81 1.52
CA VAL A 53 6.09 -11.92 1.50
C VAL A 53 6.13 -10.96 0.33
N GLN A 54 7.30 -10.41 0.01
CA GLN A 54 7.50 -9.54 -1.14
C GLN A 54 7.33 -10.26 -2.48
N ALA A 55 7.71 -11.54 -2.55
CA ALA A 55 7.47 -12.37 -3.73
C ALA A 55 5.99 -12.75 -3.90
N GLU A 56 5.26 -12.97 -2.80
CA GLU A 56 3.81 -13.26 -2.84
C GLU A 56 3.00 -12.03 -3.22
N VAL A 57 3.32 -10.87 -2.66
CA VAL A 57 2.66 -9.60 -2.95
C VAL A 57 3.69 -8.55 -3.38
N PRO A 58 4.15 -8.56 -4.63
CA PRO A 58 5.18 -7.66 -5.14
C PRO A 58 4.75 -6.19 -5.13
N ASP A 59 5.73 -5.29 -5.00
CA ASP A 59 5.54 -3.85 -5.09
C ASP A 59 5.62 -3.39 -6.56
N VAL A 60 4.56 -2.76 -7.07
CA VAL A 60 4.54 -2.25 -8.45
C VAL A 60 5.60 -1.16 -8.73
N HIS A 61 6.14 -0.56 -7.67
CA HIS A 61 7.20 0.44 -7.77
C HIS A 61 8.60 -0.16 -7.97
N GLU A 62 8.76 -1.47 -7.72
CA GLU A 62 10.02 -2.17 -7.88
C GLU A 62 10.24 -2.66 -9.31
N ARG A 63 11.50 -2.75 -9.73
CA ARG A 63 11.89 -3.14 -11.09
C ARG A 63 12.87 -4.32 -11.06
N PRO A 64 12.61 -5.39 -11.84
CA PRO A 64 11.41 -5.64 -12.64
C PRO A 64 10.19 -5.96 -11.76
N PHE A 65 9.01 -5.47 -12.15
CA PHE A 65 7.75 -5.87 -11.52
C PHE A 65 7.26 -7.17 -12.17
N GLN A 66 7.01 -8.19 -11.36
CA GLN A 66 6.51 -9.49 -11.80
C GLN A 66 5.45 -10.00 -10.83
N PRO A 67 4.15 -9.91 -11.17
CA PRO A 67 3.09 -10.41 -10.30
C PRO A 67 3.09 -11.94 -10.26
N LYS A 68 3.00 -12.50 -9.05
CA LYS A 68 2.75 -13.93 -8.83
C LYS A 68 1.24 -14.17 -8.81
N TYR A 69 0.77 -15.07 -9.67
CA TYR A 69 -0.65 -15.41 -9.77
C TYR A 69 -1.00 -16.55 -8.84
N CYS A 70 -1.98 -16.34 -7.97
CA CYS A 70 -2.52 -17.36 -7.10
C CYS A 70 -3.51 -18.24 -7.88
N LYS A 71 -3.39 -19.57 -7.75
CA LYS A 71 -4.29 -20.53 -8.43
C LYS A 71 -5.72 -20.45 -7.89
N ASP A 72 -5.85 -20.23 -6.58
CA ASP A 72 -7.15 -20.27 -5.90
C ASP A 72 -8.00 -19.05 -6.25
N THR A 73 -7.38 -17.86 -6.37
CA THR A 73 -8.09 -16.63 -6.73
C THR A 73 -8.04 -16.32 -8.23
N GLN A 74 -7.23 -17.04 -9.00
CA GLN A 74 -6.90 -16.78 -10.41
C GLN A 74 -6.41 -15.35 -10.68
N CYS A 75 -5.96 -14.63 -9.65
CA CYS A 75 -5.48 -13.26 -9.71
C CYS A 75 -4.06 -13.15 -9.17
N GLY A 76 -3.31 -12.18 -9.70
CA GLY A 76 -2.06 -11.73 -9.09
C GLY A 76 -2.35 -10.71 -7.99
N PHE A 77 -1.49 -10.65 -6.98
CA PHE A 77 -1.55 -9.61 -5.96
C PHE A 77 -0.42 -8.61 -6.17
N ALA A 78 -0.73 -7.33 -5.98
CA ALA A 78 0.28 -6.29 -6.15
C ALA A 78 0.04 -5.14 -5.16
N LYS A 79 1.11 -4.72 -4.50
CA LYS A 79 1.10 -3.53 -3.65
C LYS A 79 1.26 -2.28 -4.51
N THR A 80 0.56 -1.22 -4.15
CA THR A 80 0.72 0.10 -4.78
C THR A 80 0.48 1.26 -3.80
N HIS A 81 1.08 2.40 -4.13
CA HIS A 81 0.79 3.71 -3.54
C HIS A 81 0.26 4.73 -4.54
N PHE A 82 0.15 4.34 -5.82
CA PHE A 82 -0.43 5.21 -6.83
C PHE A 82 -1.88 5.58 -6.48
N GLN A 83 -2.26 6.78 -6.86
CA GLN A 83 -3.67 7.10 -7.03
C GLN A 83 -4.22 6.23 -8.16
N PHE A 84 -5.51 5.92 -8.12
CA PHE A 84 -6.14 5.26 -9.27
C PHE A 84 -6.36 6.27 -10.40
N SER A 85 -5.33 6.50 -11.22
CA SER A 85 -5.31 7.49 -12.31
C SER A 85 -4.96 6.87 -13.67
N GLN A 86 -5.10 7.62 -14.76
CA GLN A 86 -4.76 7.12 -16.10
C GLN A 86 -3.28 6.75 -16.27
N THR A 87 -2.42 7.29 -15.41
CA THR A 87 -0.98 7.04 -15.44
C THR A 87 -0.56 5.90 -14.51
N MET A 88 -1.49 5.30 -13.76
CA MET A 88 -1.20 4.16 -12.91
C MET A 88 -0.77 2.96 -13.77
N PRO A 89 0.43 2.38 -13.54
CA PRO A 89 0.89 1.20 -14.26
C PRO A 89 -0.04 -0.01 -14.05
N TYR A 90 -0.26 -0.80 -15.10
CA TYR A 90 -1.08 -2.02 -15.11
C TYR A 90 -2.53 -1.82 -14.67
N ARG A 91 -3.04 -0.59 -14.70
CA ARG A 91 -4.41 -0.25 -14.30
C ARG A 91 -5.46 -1.07 -15.03
N GLU A 92 -5.25 -1.34 -16.31
CA GLU A 92 -6.10 -2.13 -17.19
C GLU A 92 -6.26 -3.59 -16.74
N HIS A 93 -5.35 -4.08 -15.90
CA HIS A 93 -5.41 -5.42 -15.31
C HIS A 93 -6.21 -5.46 -13.99
N THR A 94 -6.76 -4.33 -13.53
CA THR A 94 -7.48 -4.29 -12.25
C THR A 94 -8.70 -5.20 -12.25
N ALA A 95 -8.73 -6.17 -11.34
CA ALA A 95 -9.89 -7.01 -11.09
C ALA A 95 -10.58 -6.68 -9.76
N ALA A 96 -9.81 -6.35 -8.73
CA ALA A 96 -10.31 -5.95 -7.42
C ALA A 96 -9.27 -5.10 -6.68
N PHE A 97 -9.64 -4.53 -5.54
CA PHE A 97 -8.67 -3.88 -4.67
C PHE A 97 -9.05 -3.90 -3.19
N ILE A 98 -8.05 -3.97 -2.34
CA ILE A 98 -8.14 -3.71 -0.92
C ILE A 98 -7.43 -2.38 -0.66
N TYR A 99 -8.15 -1.40 -0.14
CA TYR A 99 -7.60 -0.10 0.21
C TYR A 99 -7.50 0.04 1.73
N ILE A 100 -6.28 0.16 2.26
CA ILE A 100 -6.06 0.46 3.68
C ILE A 100 -5.83 1.96 3.88
N TYR A 101 -6.62 2.56 4.76
CA TYR A 101 -6.52 3.97 5.13
C TYR A 101 -6.31 4.12 6.64
N ARG A 102 -5.71 5.24 7.03
CA ARG A 102 -5.30 5.54 8.41
C ARG A 102 -5.61 7.00 8.73
N ASN A 103 -5.81 7.31 10.01
CA ASN A 103 -5.94 8.70 10.46
C ASN A 103 -4.81 9.58 9.88
N PRO A 104 -5.13 10.71 9.21
CA PRO A 104 -4.12 11.56 8.56
C PRO A 104 -3.09 12.14 9.54
N ILE A 105 -3.43 12.33 10.82
CA ILE A 105 -2.48 12.80 11.85
C ILE A 105 -1.41 11.73 12.10
N ASP A 106 -1.81 10.47 12.22
CA ASP A 106 -0.86 9.37 12.39
C ASP A 106 -0.03 9.13 11.13
N VAL A 107 -0.62 9.35 9.96
CA VAL A 107 0.08 9.30 8.67
C VAL A 107 1.15 10.40 8.60
N LEU A 108 0.86 11.63 9.05
CA LEU A 108 1.82 12.72 9.15
C LEU A 108 3.00 12.30 10.03
N ILE A 109 2.74 11.85 11.25
CA ILE A 109 3.79 11.44 12.20
C ILE A 109 4.63 10.30 11.61
N SER A 110 3.99 9.33 10.95
CA SER A 110 4.71 8.21 10.34
C SER A 110 5.55 8.61 9.13
N ASN A 111 5.07 9.56 8.31
CA ASN A 111 5.83 10.11 7.19
C ASN A 111 7.00 10.99 7.67
N TYR A 112 6.83 11.78 8.72
CA TYR A 112 7.92 12.55 9.33
C TYR A 112 9.03 11.63 9.85
N ASN A 113 8.67 10.60 10.63
CA ASN A 113 9.63 9.60 11.09
C ASN A 113 10.31 8.86 9.93
N TYR A 114 9.58 8.62 8.83
CA TYR A 114 10.17 8.04 7.62
C TYR A 114 11.15 9.00 6.94
N TYR A 115 10.78 10.28 6.82
CA TYR A 115 11.63 11.36 6.30
C TYR A 115 12.95 11.44 7.06
N LEU A 116 12.90 11.55 8.39
CA LEU A 116 14.09 11.62 9.25
C LEU A 116 15.05 10.46 8.98
N ARG A 117 14.51 9.23 8.91
CA ARG A 117 15.30 8.03 8.63
C ARG A 117 15.88 8.00 7.22
N THR A 118 15.09 8.32 6.19
CA THR A 118 15.56 8.22 4.80
C THR A 118 16.49 9.36 4.38
N SER A 119 16.39 10.51 5.06
CA SER A 119 17.25 11.67 4.82
C SER A 119 18.47 11.69 5.76
N ASN A 120 18.68 10.63 6.56
CA ASN A 120 19.78 10.52 7.52
C ASN A 120 19.93 11.76 8.42
N ILE A 121 18.80 12.31 8.89
CA ILE A 121 18.78 13.45 9.81
C ILE A 121 19.31 12.98 11.17
N SER A 122 20.23 13.73 11.77
CA SER A 122 20.78 13.40 13.09
C SER A 122 19.71 13.46 14.18
N MET A 123 19.92 12.76 15.30
CA MET A 123 18.99 12.82 16.44
C MET A 123 18.79 14.26 16.94
N GLU A 124 19.88 15.03 17.03
CA GLU A 124 19.84 16.45 17.42
C GLU A 124 18.97 17.28 16.48
N ALA A 125 19.17 17.14 15.16
CA ALA A 125 18.38 17.85 14.17
C ALA A 125 16.92 17.35 14.09
N SER A 126 16.65 16.10 14.47
CA SER A 126 15.29 15.55 14.52
C SER A 126 14.45 16.11 15.67
N GLU A 127 15.11 16.63 16.70
CA GLU A 127 14.43 17.28 17.84
C GLU A 127 14.12 18.75 17.58
N ASP A 128 14.73 19.35 16.55
CA ASP A 128 14.52 20.74 16.13
C ASP A 128 13.03 21.05 15.90
N GLN A 129 12.53 22.00 16.68
CA GLN A 129 11.13 22.42 16.65
C GLN A 129 10.74 23.11 15.33
N ASN A 130 11.65 23.91 14.76
CA ASN A 130 11.40 24.60 13.49
C ASN A 130 11.33 23.60 12.33
N LEU A 131 12.15 22.53 12.36
CA LEU A 131 12.05 21.45 11.37
C LEU A 131 10.69 20.74 11.44
N LYS A 132 10.20 20.46 12.66
CA LYS A 132 8.89 19.82 12.88
C LYS A 132 7.76 20.71 12.38
N GLU A 133 7.77 21.99 12.76
CA GLU A 133 6.76 22.97 12.35
C GLU A 133 6.72 23.13 10.82
N LEU A 134 7.89 23.31 10.18
CA LEU A 134 7.99 23.39 8.73
C LEU A 134 7.42 22.14 8.04
N TYR A 135 7.68 20.95 8.59
CA TYR A 135 7.15 19.71 8.03
C TYR A 135 5.63 19.61 8.21
N VAL A 136 5.10 19.98 9.37
CA VAL A 136 3.64 20.00 9.64
C VAL A 136 2.94 20.97 8.70
N ASP A 137 3.46 22.20 8.56
CA ASP A 137 2.90 23.22 7.68
C ASP A 137 2.89 22.75 6.23
N ALA A 138 4.00 22.16 5.75
CA ALA A 138 4.07 21.58 4.43
C ALA A 138 3.07 20.44 4.24
N PHE A 139 2.91 19.55 5.23
CA PHE A 139 1.93 18.47 5.15
C PHE A 139 0.49 19.01 5.08
N LEU A 140 0.16 20.02 5.87
CA LEU A 140 -1.17 20.64 5.88
C LEU A 140 -1.47 21.37 4.56
N GLN A 141 -0.51 22.16 4.07
CA GLN A 141 -0.64 22.90 2.81
C GLN A 141 -0.89 21.96 1.62
N HIS A 142 -0.22 20.80 1.61
CA HIS A 142 -0.29 19.82 0.54
C HIS A 142 -1.32 18.70 0.78
N ALA A 143 -2.04 18.75 1.92
CA ALA A 143 -2.97 17.70 2.37
C ALA A 143 -2.34 16.28 2.34
N GLY A 144 -1.06 16.19 2.66
CA GLY A 144 -0.21 15.02 2.51
C GLY A 144 1.27 15.39 2.50
N ASP A 145 2.16 14.40 2.54
CA ASP A 145 3.59 14.62 2.40
C ASP A 145 3.95 15.07 0.97
N PRO A 146 4.55 16.27 0.80
CA PRO A 146 4.84 16.85 -0.52
C PRO A 146 5.75 15.99 -1.41
N ARG A 147 6.54 15.09 -0.81
CA ARG A 147 7.44 14.18 -1.56
C ARG A 147 6.65 13.23 -2.46
N TRP A 148 5.41 12.88 -2.08
CA TRP A 148 4.57 11.91 -2.78
C TRP A 148 3.77 12.51 -3.94
N GLU A 149 3.65 13.84 -4.02
CA GLU A 149 2.94 14.49 -5.13
C GLU A 149 3.62 14.22 -6.47
N LYS A 150 4.96 14.28 -6.49
CA LYS A 150 5.77 14.10 -7.71
C LYS A 150 5.87 12.64 -8.15
N THR A 151 5.39 11.69 -7.36
CA THR A 151 5.48 10.24 -7.66
C THR A 151 4.17 9.67 -8.18
N GLY A 152 3.14 10.51 -8.44
CA GLY A 152 1.81 10.04 -8.85
C GLY A 152 0.99 9.41 -7.72
N PHE A 153 1.41 9.59 -6.46
CA PHE A 153 0.67 9.15 -5.28
C PHE A 153 -0.28 10.25 -4.79
N GLY A 154 0.00 11.51 -5.14
CA GLY A 154 -0.81 12.68 -4.83
C GLY A 154 -0.87 13.00 -3.33
N SER A 155 -1.85 13.82 -2.94
CA SER A 155 -2.16 14.10 -1.54
C SER A 155 -2.83 12.90 -0.87
N TRP A 156 -2.86 12.86 0.47
CA TRP A 156 -3.56 11.80 1.22
C TRP A 156 -5.05 11.76 0.83
N VAL A 157 -5.67 12.94 0.74
CA VAL A 157 -7.08 13.10 0.40
C VAL A 157 -7.34 12.63 -1.02
N ASP A 158 -6.54 13.06 -2.00
CA ASP A 158 -6.77 12.73 -3.41
C ASP A 158 -6.48 11.25 -3.69
N ASN A 159 -5.49 10.66 -3.00
CA ASN A 159 -5.24 9.24 -3.08
C ASN A 159 -6.49 8.45 -2.64
N LEU A 160 -6.97 8.68 -1.41
CA LEU A 160 -8.18 8.02 -0.90
C LEU A 160 -9.39 8.26 -1.81
N LYS A 161 -9.63 9.50 -2.23
CA LYS A 161 -10.74 9.85 -3.12
C LYS A 161 -10.67 9.10 -4.45
N SER A 162 -9.49 8.97 -5.06
CA SER A 162 -9.35 8.27 -6.34
C SER A 162 -9.81 6.81 -6.26
N TRP A 163 -9.48 6.12 -5.16
CA TRP A 163 -9.88 4.74 -4.91
C TRP A 163 -11.36 4.63 -4.48
N LEU A 164 -11.88 5.60 -3.71
CA LEU A 164 -13.33 5.68 -3.40
C LEU A 164 -14.19 5.91 -4.64
N ILE A 165 -13.72 6.71 -5.61
CA ILE A 165 -14.48 6.96 -6.83
C ILE A 165 -14.58 5.69 -7.68
N ILE A 166 -13.46 4.97 -7.84
CA ILE A 166 -13.42 3.77 -8.66
C ILE A 166 -13.99 2.53 -7.97
N SER A 167 -14.25 2.57 -6.66
CA SER A 167 -14.89 1.47 -5.93
C SER A 167 -16.30 1.14 -6.44
N LYS A 168 -16.91 2.06 -7.18
CA LYS A 168 -18.19 1.86 -7.87
C LYS A 168 -18.08 0.94 -9.08
N ASN A 169 -16.87 0.75 -9.60
CA ASN A 169 -16.59 0.04 -10.85
C ASN A 169 -15.90 -1.31 -10.62
N TYR A 170 -15.26 -1.51 -9.46
CA TYR A 170 -14.54 -2.75 -9.14
C TYR A 170 -14.93 -3.27 -7.74
N PRO A 171 -14.96 -4.60 -7.55
CA PRO A 171 -14.97 -5.21 -6.22
C PRO A 171 -13.89 -4.61 -5.34
N SER A 172 -14.29 -4.15 -4.16
CA SER A 172 -13.38 -3.43 -3.28
C SER A 172 -13.66 -3.67 -1.80
N LEU A 173 -12.59 -3.65 -1.01
CA LEU A 173 -12.63 -3.71 0.45
C LEU A 173 -11.84 -2.55 1.04
N PHE A 174 -12.49 -1.76 1.88
CA PHE A 174 -11.84 -0.69 2.63
C PHE A 174 -11.55 -1.15 4.06
N ILE A 175 -10.29 -1.02 4.47
CA ILE A 175 -9.81 -1.35 5.81
C ILE A 175 -9.30 -0.09 6.47
N LYS A 176 -9.79 0.18 7.67
CA LYS A 176 -9.25 1.23 8.53
C LYS A 176 -8.13 0.62 9.37
N TYR A 177 -6.96 1.25 9.35
CA TYR A 177 -5.78 0.77 10.09
C TYR A 177 -6.05 0.64 11.58
N GLU A 178 -6.84 1.54 12.16
CA GLU A 178 -7.17 1.49 13.59
C GLU A 178 -8.04 0.28 13.93
N ASP A 179 -9.00 -0.08 13.06
CA ASP A 179 -9.85 -1.27 13.25
C ASP A 179 -9.01 -2.55 13.14
N MET A 180 -8.04 -2.57 12.23
CA MET A 180 -7.07 -3.66 12.07
C MET A 180 -6.23 -3.88 13.34
N LYS A 181 -5.87 -2.81 14.06
CA LYS A 181 -5.13 -2.90 15.33
C LYS A 181 -6.03 -3.28 16.49
N ALA A 182 -7.28 -2.82 16.49
CA ALA A 182 -8.23 -3.08 17.56
C ALA A 182 -8.80 -4.50 17.50
N ASP A 183 -9.13 -4.99 16.30
CA ASP A 183 -9.68 -6.32 16.05
C ASP A 183 -9.10 -6.95 14.77
N PRO A 184 -7.90 -7.54 14.87
CA PRO A 184 -7.27 -8.18 13.72
C PRO A 184 -8.01 -9.44 13.27
N MET A 185 -8.72 -10.15 14.17
CA MET A 185 -9.52 -11.32 13.84
C MET A 185 -10.67 -10.96 12.88
N GLU A 186 -11.44 -9.92 13.21
CA GLU A 186 -12.53 -9.45 12.35
C GLU A 186 -11.98 -8.91 11.02
N THR A 187 -10.87 -8.17 11.07
CA THR A 187 -10.25 -7.61 9.86
C THR A 187 -9.78 -8.71 8.90
N ILE A 188 -9.14 -9.76 9.41
CA ILE A 188 -8.69 -10.90 8.59
C ILE A 188 -9.89 -11.74 8.12
N SER A 189 -10.94 -11.90 8.93
CA SER A 189 -12.18 -12.58 8.51
C SER A 189 -12.83 -11.87 7.31
N ARG A 190 -12.86 -10.53 7.33
CA ARG A 190 -13.34 -9.73 6.19
C ARG A 190 -12.46 -9.90 4.95
N LEU A 191 -11.14 -10.00 5.12
CA LEU A 191 -10.21 -10.29 4.02
C LEU A 191 -10.47 -11.66 3.39
N VAL A 192 -10.58 -12.71 4.21
CA VAL A 192 -10.90 -14.08 3.78
C VAL A 192 -12.19 -14.10 2.97
N LYS A 193 -13.24 -13.47 3.50
CA LYS A 193 -14.55 -13.39 2.82
C LYS A 193 -14.47 -12.62 1.50
N PHE A 194 -13.78 -11.49 1.47
CA PHE A 194 -13.63 -10.67 0.26
C PHE A 194 -12.84 -11.38 -0.84
N LEU A 195 -11.76 -12.06 -0.45
CA LEU A 195 -10.90 -12.82 -1.36
C LEU A 195 -11.47 -14.20 -1.72
N ASN A 196 -12.63 -14.56 -1.15
CA ASN A 196 -13.29 -15.84 -1.32
C ASN A 196 -12.34 -17.04 -1.06
N LEU A 197 -11.59 -16.97 0.04
CA LEU A 197 -10.65 -18.00 0.44
C LEU A 197 -11.32 -19.04 1.34
N GLU A 198 -11.03 -20.32 1.12
CA GLU A 198 -11.44 -21.39 2.02
C GLU A 198 -10.48 -21.45 3.22
N LYS A 199 -10.76 -20.67 4.26
CA LYS A 199 -9.97 -20.61 5.50
C LYS A 199 -10.84 -20.83 6.73
N THR A 200 -10.33 -21.63 7.65
CA THR A 200 -10.96 -21.87 8.95
C THR A 200 -10.66 -20.73 9.92
N GLU A 201 -11.43 -20.66 11.01
CA GLU A 201 -11.14 -19.73 12.10
C GLU A 201 -9.74 -19.96 12.70
N GLU A 202 -9.27 -21.21 12.73
CA GLU A 202 -7.92 -21.56 13.18
C GLU A 202 -6.84 -21.02 12.25
N ASP A 203 -7.06 -21.06 10.92
CA ASP A 203 -6.14 -20.44 9.97
C ASP A 203 -6.06 -18.92 10.18
N ILE A 204 -7.21 -18.28 10.43
CA ILE A 204 -7.28 -16.85 10.74
C ILE A 204 -6.50 -16.52 12.01
N ARG A 205 -6.66 -17.31 13.08
CA ARG A 205 -5.92 -17.15 14.34
C ARG A 205 -4.41 -17.26 14.14
N LYS A 206 -3.95 -18.21 13.31
CA LYS A 206 -2.53 -18.33 12.95
C LYS A 206 -2.02 -17.09 12.24
N VAL A 207 -2.77 -16.56 11.26
CA VAL A 207 -2.38 -15.33 10.55
C VAL A 207 -2.30 -14.13 11.50
N VAL A 208 -3.28 -13.99 12.41
CA VAL A 208 -3.23 -12.95 13.45
C VAL A 208 -1.95 -13.07 14.26
N HIS A 209 -1.61 -14.27 14.74
CA HIS A 209 -0.40 -14.50 15.52
C HIS A 209 0.87 -14.13 14.76
N THR A 210 0.98 -14.54 13.50
CA THR A 210 2.14 -14.24 12.63
C THR A 210 2.29 -12.74 12.35
N CYS A 211 1.20 -11.97 12.35
CA CYS A 211 1.22 -10.54 12.04
C CYS A 211 1.24 -9.63 13.28
N SER A 212 1.40 -10.19 14.49
CA SER A 212 1.39 -9.46 15.77
C SER A 212 2.64 -8.61 15.99
#